data_AF-T1CCY0-F1
#
_entry.id   AF-T1CCY0-F1
#
_cell.length_a   1.000
_cell.length_b   1.000
_cell.length_c   1.000
_cell.angle_alpha   90.00
_cell.angle_beta   90.00
_cell.angle_gamma   90.00
#
_symmetry.space_group_name_H-M   'P 1'
#
loop_
_entity.id
_entity.type
_entity.pdbx_description
1 polymer ?
#
loop_
_entity_poly.entity_id
_entity_poly.type
_entity_poly.pdbx_seq_one_letter_code
_entity_poly.pdbx_strand_id
1 'polypeptide(L)'
;DGGVYANNPAMCALAQSQDPRTGGPVPWADIRLLSLGTGAVRTVIAGSDINWGYLQWAPRLVDLMLDGVSGIADYQCRMLLGSDQYFRYAPFFPPEHNVAMDDVSALPWLLQWAETLPLEPLQAWLDAAWF
;
A
#
# COMPACT_ATOMS: atom_id res chain seq x y z
N ASP A 1 -16.32 -2.14 -5.15
CA ASP A 1 -14.87 -2.10 -5.37
C ASP A 1 -14.18 -2.62 -4.12
N GLY A 2 -13.20 -3.52 -4.26
CA GLY A 2 -12.38 -4.00 -3.16
C GLY A 2 -11.58 -2.87 -2.49
N GLY A 3 -11.44 -1.72 -3.14
CA GLY A 3 -10.82 -0.50 -2.57
C GLY A 3 -11.52 0.06 -1.32
N VAL A 4 -12.81 -0.25 -1.10
CA VAL A 4 -13.54 0.20 0.12
C VAL A 4 -13.19 -0.66 1.35
N TYR A 5 -12.67 -1.87 1.15
CA TYR A 5 -12.43 -2.83 2.24
C TYR A 5 -10.97 -3.27 2.34
N ALA A 6 -10.17 -3.09 1.28
CA ALA A 6 -8.79 -3.54 1.19
C ALA A 6 -7.98 -2.67 0.21
N ASN A 7 -7.74 -1.40 0.55
CA ASN A 7 -6.74 -0.57 -0.15
C ASN A 7 -5.31 -1.16 -0.05
N ASN A 8 -5.13 -2.17 0.81
CA ASN A 8 -3.97 -3.04 0.88
C ASN A 8 -4.42 -4.49 1.17
N PRO A 9 -4.47 -5.39 0.17
CA PRO A 9 -4.96 -6.76 0.36
C PRO A 9 -3.97 -7.69 1.09
N ALA A 10 -2.81 -7.19 1.55
CA ALA A 10 -1.77 -8.00 2.19
C ALA A 10 -2.29 -8.81 3.39
N MET A 11 -3.05 -8.16 4.29
CA MET A 11 -3.61 -8.87 5.45
C MET A 11 -4.70 -9.88 5.06
N CYS A 12 -5.47 -9.61 4.01
CA CYS A 12 -6.43 -10.59 3.50
C CYS A 12 -5.71 -11.83 2.95
N ALA A 13 -4.63 -11.64 2.20
CA ALA A 13 -3.80 -12.74 1.69
C ALA A 13 -3.18 -13.54 2.83
N LEU A 14 -2.66 -12.87 3.86
CA LEU A 14 -2.10 -13.51 5.05
C LEU A 14 -3.16 -14.30 5.84
N ALA A 15 -4.38 -13.76 5.97
CA ALA A 15 -5.48 -14.48 6.60
C ALA A 15 -5.89 -15.72 5.77
N GLN A 16 -5.90 -15.61 4.44
CA GLN A 16 -6.21 -16.72 3.55
C GLN A 16 -5.15 -17.83 3.60
N SER A 17 -3.87 -17.54 3.84
CA SER A 17 -2.86 -18.60 3.99
C SER A 17 -3.06 -19.45 5.25
N GLN A 18 -3.83 -18.95 6.22
CA GLN A 18 -4.15 -19.64 7.47
C GLN A 18 -5.51 -20.37 7.43
N ASP A 19 -6.34 -20.11 6.42
CA ASP A 19 -7.68 -20.67 6.33
C ASP A 19 -7.66 -22.11 5.75
N PRO A 20 -8.20 -23.12 6.45
CA PRO A 20 -8.25 -24.49 5.95
C PRO A 20 -9.06 -24.64 4.65
N ARG A 21 -10.02 -23.74 4.39
CA ARG A 21 -10.86 -23.77 3.17
C ARG A 21 -10.09 -23.41 1.91
N THR A 22 -8.95 -22.73 2.05
CA THR A 22 -8.06 -22.31 0.96
C THR A 22 -6.77 -23.14 0.92
N GLY A 23 -6.67 -24.21 1.71
CA GLY A 23 -5.52 -25.11 1.73
C GLY A 23 -4.50 -24.82 2.84
N GLY A 24 -4.83 -23.95 3.79
CA GLY A 24 -4.02 -23.73 5.00
C GLY A 24 -4.27 -24.78 6.11
N PRO A 25 -3.67 -24.59 7.30
CA PRO A 25 -2.77 -23.49 7.65
C PRO A 25 -1.35 -23.71 7.12
N VAL A 26 -0.81 -22.71 6.43
CA VAL A 26 0.62 -22.67 6.08
C VAL A 26 1.43 -22.32 7.34
N PRO A 27 2.51 -23.04 7.68
CA PRO A 27 3.37 -22.69 8.80
C PRO A 27 3.89 -21.26 8.67
N TRP A 28 3.82 -20.48 9.77
CA TRP A 28 4.22 -19.07 9.75
C TRP A 28 5.65 -18.84 9.25
N ALA A 29 6.57 -19.73 9.57
CA ALA A 29 7.98 -19.66 9.12
C ALA A 29 8.15 -19.81 7.60
N ASP A 30 7.17 -20.41 6.91
CA ASP A 30 7.20 -20.67 5.47
C ASP A 30 6.54 -19.55 4.66
N ILE A 31 5.95 -18.56 5.34
CA ILE A 31 5.27 -17.45 4.68
C ILE A 31 6.29 -16.37 4.34
N ARG A 32 6.25 -15.87 3.11
CA ARG A 32 6.91 -14.65 2.67
C ARG A 32 5.88 -13.80 1.94
N LEU A 33 5.75 -12.52 2.30
CA LEU A 33 4.73 -11.64 1.77
C LEU A 33 5.35 -10.34 1.26
N LEU A 34 5.32 -10.19 -0.06
CA LEU A 34 5.63 -8.94 -0.76
C LEU A 34 4.33 -8.17 -1.04
N SER A 35 4.23 -6.96 -0.52
CA SER A 35 3.09 -6.06 -0.74
C SER A 35 3.51 -4.91 -1.66
N LEU A 36 2.91 -4.81 -2.84
CA LEU A 36 3.18 -3.74 -3.81
C LEU A 36 2.05 -2.70 -3.77
N GLY A 37 2.41 -1.44 -3.57
CA GLY A 37 1.51 -0.30 -3.68
C GLY A 37 1.58 0.34 -5.07
N THR A 38 0.50 1.00 -5.49
CA THR A 38 0.35 1.61 -6.82
C THR A 38 0.92 3.03 -6.92
N GLY A 39 1.69 3.47 -5.92
CA GLY A 39 1.99 4.88 -5.73
C GLY A 39 0.94 5.56 -4.85
N ALA A 40 1.38 6.40 -3.92
CA ALA A 40 0.49 7.23 -3.10
C ALA A 40 0.83 8.71 -3.28
N VAL A 41 -0.20 9.55 -3.40
CA VAL A 41 -0.05 11.01 -3.26
C VAL A 41 -0.03 11.31 -1.77
N ARG A 42 0.99 12.03 -1.29
CA ARG A 42 1.02 12.45 0.11
C ARG A 42 0.01 13.59 0.29
N THR A 43 -1.20 13.26 0.74
CA THR A 43 -2.21 14.27 1.05
C THR A 43 -1.83 15.02 2.33
N VAL A 44 -0.98 16.03 2.21
CA VAL A 44 -0.68 16.93 3.33
C VAL A 44 -1.84 17.91 3.46
N ILE A 45 -2.64 17.78 4.53
CA ILE A 45 -3.59 18.83 4.91
C ILE A 45 -2.78 19.98 5.51
N ALA A 46 -2.37 20.92 4.66
CA ALA A 46 -1.73 22.15 5.10
C ALA A 46 -2.81 23.21 5.42
N GLY A 47 -2.81 23.72 6.65
CA GLY A 47 -3.63 24.88 7.05
C GLY A 47 -3.80 25.02 8.56
N SER A 48 -3.57 26.22 9.08
CA SER A 48 -3.86 26.62 10.46
C SER A 48 -5.34 26.98 10.71
N ASP A 49 -6.17 26.96 9.65
CA ASP A 49 -7.60 27.29 9.70
C ASP A 49 -8.44 26.10 9.21
N ILE A 50 -8.91 25.30 10.16
CA ILE A 50 -9.72 24.09 9.95
C ILE A 50 -11.22 24.45 10.00
N ASN A 51 -11.64 25.45 9.24
CA ASN A 51 -13.04 25.88 9.14
C ASN A 51 -13.66 25.45 7.80
N TRP A 52 -13.75 24.14 7.57
CA TRP A 52 -14.34 23.59 6.34
C TRP A 52 -15.74 23.06 6.59
N GLY A 53 -16.66 23.32 5.66
CA GLY A 53 -18.04 22.81 5.70
C GLY A 53 -18.11 21.31 5.40
N TYR A 54 -19.19 20.64 5.83
CA TYR A 54 -19.37 19.18 5.73
C TYR A 54 -19.15 18.59 4.31
N LEU A 55 -19.55 19.31 3.25
CA LEU A 55 -19.37 18.84 1.86
C LEU A 55 -17.90 18.87 1.39
N GLN A 56 -17.07 19.71 1.99
CA GLN A 56 -15.63 19.78 1.68
C GLN A 56 -14.82 18.74 2.47
N TRP A 57 -15.36 18.25 3.58
CA TRP A 57 -14.76 17.19 4.40
C TRP A 57 -14.94 15.79 3.80
N ALA A 58 -16.07 15.53 3.16
CA ALA A 58 -16.41 14.19 2.67
C ALA A 58 -15.29 13.53 1.83
N PRO A 59 -14.74 14.15 0.77
CA PRO A 59 -13.68 13.51 -0.02
C PRO A 59 -12.38 13.32 0.79
N ARG A 60 -12.01 14.29 1.63
CA ARG A 60 -10.75 14.25 2.40
C ARG A 60 -10.77 13.24 3.54
N LEU A 61 -11.94 13.00 4.13
CA LEU A 61 -12.13 11.95 5.13
C LEU A 61 -12.04 10.57 4.48
N VAL A 62 -12.57 10.41 3.27
CA VAL A 62 -12.44 9.17 2.49
C VAL A 62 -10.97 8.91 2.17
N ASP A 63 -10.22 9.91 1.69
CA ASP A 63 -8.78 9.79 1.43
C ASP A 63 -8.00 9.41 2.71
N LEU A 64 -8.28 10.06 3.84
CA LEU A 64 -7.65 9.75 5.12
C LEU A 64 -7.97 8.35 5.62
N MET A 65 -9.22 7.89 5.45
CA MET A 65 -9.61 6.53 5.80
C MET A 65 -8.94 5.50 4.89
N LEU A 66 -8.85 5.75 3.58
CA LEU A 66 -8.19 4.87 2.62
C LEU A 66 -6.67 4.76 2.88
N ASP A 67 -6.01 5.87 3.20
CA ASP A 67 -4.60 5.90 3.64
C ASP A 67 -4.45 5.14 4.98
N GLY A 68 -5.40 5.34 5.91
CA GLY A 68 -5.45 4.65 7.19
C GLY A 68 -5.60 3.13 7.06
N VAL A 69 -6.48 2.65 6.17
CA VAL A 69 -6.70 1.21 5.93
C VAL A 69 -5.47 0.55 5.32
N SER A 70 -4.80 1.23 4.38
CA SER A 70 -3.53 0.75 3.81
C SER A 70 -2.43 0.65 4.87
N GLY A 71 -2.34 1.66 5.76
CA GLY A 71 -1.38 1.70 6.86
C GLY A 71 -1.63 0.66 7.95
N ILE A 72 -2.90 0.36 8.29
CA ILE A 72 -3.24 -0.67 9.29
C ILE A 72 -2.84 -2.05 8.79
N ALA A 73 -3.14 -2.38 7.52
CA ALA A 73 -2.76 -3.67 6.96
C ALA A 73 -1.24 -3.85 6.87
N ASP A 74 -0.49 -2.78 6.52
CA ASP A 74 0.98 -2.78 6.54
C ASP A 74 1.52 -3.03 7.95
N TYR A 75 0.99 -2.30 8.94
CA TYR A 75 1.36 -2.49 10.35
C TYR A 75 1.09 -3.91 10.84
N GLN A 76 -0.10 -4.47 10.58
CA GLN A 76 -0.47 -5.81 10.99
C GLN A 76 0.42 -6.87 10.37
N CYS A 77 0.67 -6.80 9.05
CA CYS A 77 1.57 -7.74 8.37
C CYS A 77 2.98 -7.68 8.96
N ARG A 78 3.52 -6.48 9.17
CA ARG A 78 4.86 -6.28 9.73
C ARG A 78 4.99 -6.80 11.16
N MET A 79 3.95 -6.65 11.99
CA MET A 79 3.94 -7.19 13.36
C MET A 79 3.82 -8.72 13.41
N LEU A 80 3.10 -9.33 12.47
CA LEU A 80 2.89 -10.78 12.44
C LEU A 80 4.06 -11.55 11.82
N LEU A 81 4.66 -11.01 10.76
CA LEU A 81 5.69 -11.67 9.96
C LEU A 81 7.10 -11.16 10.23
N GLY A 82 7.25 -9.95 10.78
CA GLY A 82 8.56 -9.30 10.92
C GLY A 82 9.15 -8.83 9.58
N SER A 83 10.29 -8.14 9.65
CA SER A 83 10.99 -7.59 8.47
C SER A 83 11.53 -8.66 7.54
N ASP A 84 11.84 -9.84 8.06
CA ASP A 84 12.52 -10.90 7.31
C ASP A 84 11.53 -11.68 6.42
N GLN A 85 10.24 -11.61 6.74
CA GLN A 85 9.18 -12.33 6.02
C GLN A 85 8.14 -11.40 5.37
N TYR A 86 8.15 -10.10 5.68
CA TYR A 86 7.26 -9.12 5.07
C TYR A 86 7.99 -7.89 4.57
N PHE A 87 7.71 -7.51 3.33
CA PHE A 87 8.20 -6.27 2.74
C PHE A 87 7.09 -5.56 1.97
N ARG A 88 6.98 -4.25 2.17
CA ARG A 88 6.06 -3.39 1.41
C ARG A 88 6.84 -2.42 0.56
N TYR A 89 6.61 -2.47 -0.74
CA TYR A 89 7.11 -1.50 -1.69
C TYR A 89 5.96 -0.60 -2.17
N ALA A 90 5.90 0.62 -1.63
CA ALA A 90 4.85 1.59 -1.93
C ALA A 90 5.46 2.99 -2.05
N PRO A 91 6.03 3.34 -3.22
CA PRO A 91 6.64 4.65 -3.44
C PRO A 91 5.60 5.78 -3.39
N PHE A 92 6.03 6.99 -3.04
CA PHE A 92 5.18 8.19 -3.09
C PHE A 92 5.46 8.95 -4.38
N PHE A 93 4.40 9.44 -5.04
CA PHE A 93 4.56 10.35 -6.16
C PHE A 93 5.24 11.65 -5.71
N PRO A 94 6.02 12.32 -6.59
CA PRO A 94 6.50 13.66 -6.32
C PRO A 94 5.33 14.61 -6.00
N PRO A 95 5.46 15.54 -5.04
CA PRO A 95 4.37 16.41 -4.60
C PRO A 95 3.67 17.19 -5.73
N GLU A 96 4.41 17.52 -6.78
CA GLU A 96 3.95 18.24 -7.96
C GLU A 96 3.13 17.38 -8.95
N HIS A 97 3.10 16.06 -8.77
CA HIS A 97 2.33 15.14 -9.62
C HIS A 97 1.21 14.47 -8.82
N ASN A 98 -0.02 14.81 -9.16
CA ASN A 98 -1.22 14.14 -8.67
C ASN A 98 -1.89 13.43 -9.85
N VAL A 99 -1.78 12.11 -9.89
CA VAL A 99 -2.36 11.27 -10.93
C VAL A 99 -3.66 10.69 -10.39
N ALA A 100 -4.78 11.04 -11.00
CA ALA A 100 -6.07 10.44 -10.68
C ALA A 100 -6.09 8.97 -11.13
N MET A 101 -6.81 8.13 -10.37
CA MET A 101 -6.88 6.68 -10.64
C MET A 101 -7.45 6.34 -12.03
N ASP A 102 -8.30 7.21 -12.57
CA ASP A 102 -8.95 7.08 -13.88
C ASP A 102 -8.24 7.87 -15.00
N ASP A 103 -7.13 8.55 -14.71
CA ASP A 103 -6.37 9.32 -15.71
C ASP A 103 -5.43 8.43 -16.53
N VAL A 104 -5.98 7.84 -17.59
CA VAL A 104 -5.23 7.03 -18.57
C VAL A 104 -4.16 7.85 -19.30
N SER A 105 -4.31 9.18 -19.39
CA SER A 105 -3.36 10.03 -20.11
C SER A 105 -2.01 10.16 -19.37
N ALA A 106 -1.99 9.88 -18.06
CA ALA A 106 -0.79 9.89 -17.24
C ALA A 106 0.11 8.64 -17.41
N LEU A 107 -0.34 7.61 -18.13
CA LEU A 107 0.42 6.36 -18.32
C LEU A 107 1.87 6.55 -18.79
N PRO A 108 2.17 7.41 -19.80
CA PRO A 108 3.56 7.62 -20.22
C PRO A 108 4.44 8.20 -19.12
N TRP A 109 3.88 9.08 -18.28
CA TRP A 109 4.59 9.64 -17.14
C TRP A 109 4.80 8.59 -16.03
N LEU A 110 3.77 7.78 -15.73
CA LEU A 110 3.86 6.71 -14.74
C LEU A 110 4.97 5.70 -15.08
N LEU A 111 5.11 5.36 -16.36
CA LEU A 111 6.19 4.47 -16.84
C LEU A 111 7.56 5.10 -16.63
N GLN A 112 7.75 6.35 -17.07
CA GLN A 112 9.01 7.06 -16.88
C GLN A 112 9.36 7.19 -15.39
N TRP A 113 8.38 7.53 -14.56
CA TRP A 113 8.58 7.62 -13.12
C TRP A 113 8.95 6.26 -12.50
N ALA A 114 8.27 5.19 -12.90
CA ALA A 114 8.55 3.85 -12.41
C ALA A 114 9.99 3.40 -12.72
N GLU A 115 10.55 3.79 -13.86
CA GLU A 115 11.96 3.52 -14.22
C GLU A 115 12.97 4.25 -13.34
N THR A 116 12.58 5.35 -12.67
CA THR A 116 13.45 6.09 -11.74
C THR A 116 13.42 5.55 -10.32
N LEU A 117 12.52 4.61 -10.01
CA LEU A 117 12.31 4.16 -8.66
C LEU A 117 13.45 3.25 -8.17
N PRO A 118 13.97 3.47 -6.95
CA PRO A 118 15.01 2.62 -6.39
C PRO A 118 14.45 1.24 -6.07
N LEU A 119 14.98 0.20 -6.71
CA LEU A 119 14.57 -1.19 -6.50
C LEU A 119 15.54 -1.95 -5.59
N GLU A 120 16.67 -1.35 -5.22
CA GLU A 120 17.73 -2.00 -4.45
C GLU A 120 17.23 -2.55 -3.10
N PRO A 121 16.39 -1.85 -2.31
CA PRO A 121 15.88 -2.40 -1.05
C PRO A 121 14.95 -3.59 -1.27
N LEU A 122 14.14 -3.56 -2.34
CA LEU A 122 13.26 -4.66 -2.71
C LEU A 122 14.07 -5.88 -3.17
N GLN A 123 15.08 -5.66 -4.01
CA GLN A 123 15.97 -6.71 -4.48
C GLN A 123 16.73 -7.34 -3.32
N ALA A 124 17.32 -6.53 -2.43
CA ALA A 124 18.02 -7.02 -1.26
C ALA A 124 17.12 -7.86 -0.34
N TRP A 125 15.86 -7.47 -0.18
CA TRP A 125 14.89 -8.26 0.58
C TRP A 125 14.56 -9.58 -0.13
N LEU A 126 14.33 -9.57 -1.45
CA LEU A 126 14.07 -10.79 -2.22
C LEU A 126 15.24 -11.78 -2.12
N ASP A 127 16.46 -11.28 -2.25
CA ASP A 127 17.70 -12.05 -2.13
C ASP A 127 17.87 -12.68 -0.74
N ALA A 128 17.41 -12.02 0.32
CA ALA A 128 17.53 -12.55 1.69
C ALA A 128 16.35 -13.45 2.10
N ALA A 129 15.16 -13.19 1.56
CA ALA A 129 13.92 -13.82 2.00
C ALA A 129 13.52 -15.03 1.16
N TRP A 130 13.98 -15.11 -0.10
CA TRP A 130 13.52 -16.09 -1.09
C TRP A 130 14.65 -16.95 -1.69
N PHE A 131 15.87 -16.45 -1.72
CA PHE A 131 17.06 -17.14 -2.23
C PHE A 131 18.00 -17.55 -1.10
#